data_AF-A0A9P3BSA4-F1
#
_entry.id   AF-A0A9P3BSA4-F1
#
_cell.length_a   1.000
_cell.length_b   1.000
_cell.length_c   1.000
_cell.angle_alpha   90.00
_cell.angle_beta   90.00
_cell.angle_gamma   90.00
#
_symmetry.space_group_name_H-M   'P 1'
#
loop_
_entity.id
_entity.type
_entity.pdbx_description
1 polymer ?
#
loop_
_entity_poly.entity_id
_entity_poly.type
_entity_poly.pdbx_seq_one_letter_code
_entity_poly.pdbx_strand_id
1 'polypeptide(L)'
;MATARLSPTANLLRKSRLFALPSALPLPQQDATSKTVFESDTATLPHPTRASIVTPASSLARGDWGLKRPLPAKSTSEKSSRPVVRLNVLDTFEHVTDFESAADHTVTLEKFQELHMPMSLPSKVNYATSMVPRHQSPFESVVDNTDTSKGLQEPGAKQFRHSGPWLAGQTEAEFNAYLNKVRARKPELLQKLREHFIAKRTAERRKQAQDNGEDLEALGPLNVTEEEFQRYIKTLRADPFSLGPVVFELLDLPSPPAVPSDRIGHKYYQSPGTKLSSAEYAVSGPPKTHPSAGLSYTRSHALIYNHPKFGPQAHLRPVQARILRPKGRFKGKTSKAIAGVGGIAVEDLNAMTFIEQGSPAGLAYFDASIPGGAKYWVTPIRASVDSDGRIGLASYRASATAKAPYGIEEYQKPTLTSISPVTRGEQRVVPRLDKLANLPYARRGQDMSASEQPDKGREDVARNLLRTLSSI
;
A
#
# COMPACT_ATOMS: atom_id res chain seq x y z
N MET A 1 35.05 4.36 32.15
CA MET A 1 35.18 4.88 30.77
C MET A 1 35.04 6.40 30.84
N ALA A 2 36.10 7.15 30.51
CA ALA A 2 36.02 8.61 30.44
C ALA A 2 35.06 8.98 29.29
N THR A 3 34.00 9.72 29.60
CA THR A 3 33.13 10.30 28.57
C THR A 3 33.99 11.27 27.76
N ALA A 4 34.28 10.92 26.50
CA ALA A 4 35.00 11.83 25.61
C ALA A 4 34.21 13.15 25.55
N ARG A 5 34.80 14.22 26.10
CA ARG A 5 34.19 15.55 26.09
C ARG A 5 34.18 16.04 24.64
N LEU A 6 33.04 15.88 23.97
CA LEU A 6 32.81 16.42 22.63
C LEU A 6 33.01 17.94 22.66
N SER A 7 33.59 18.51 21.60
CA SER A 7 33.68 19.96 21.47
C SER A 7 32.28 20.59 21.42
N PRO A 8 32.11 21.85 21.86
CA PRO A 8 30.82 22.54 21.80
C PRO A 8 30.20 22.49 20.40
N THR A 9 30.99 22.71 19.36
CA THR A 9 30.56 22.65 17.95
C THR A 9 30.09 21.26 17.55
N ALA A 10 30.78 20.19 17.95
CA ALA A 10 30.37 18.82 17.65
C ALA A 10 29.02 18.47 18.32
N ASN A 11 28.77 18.98 19.52
CA ASN A 11 27.49 18.80 20.20
C ASN A 11 26.35 19.53 19.47
N LEU A 12 26.59 20.73 18.93
CA LEU A 12 25.62 21.45 18.11
C LEU A 12 25.32 20.72 16.80
N LEU A 13 26.35 20.23 16.10
CA LEU A 13 26.18 19.45 14.86
C LEU A 13 25.38 18.17 15.10
N ARG A 14 25.68 17.45 16.18
CA ARG A 14 24.95 16.24 16.57
C ARG A 14 23.46 16.49 16.80
N LYS A 15 23.09 17.68 17.28
CA LYS A 15 21.69 18.09 17.54
C LYS A 15 21.07 18.88 16.38
N SER A 16 21.81 19.09 15.29
CA SER A 16 21.32 19.85 14.14
C SER A 16 20.27 19.06 13.35
N ARG A 17 19.39 19.77 12.65
CA ARG A 17 18.34 19.15 11.83
C ARG A 17 18.89 18.32 10.66
N LEU A 18 20.02 18.72 10.10
CA LEU A 18 20.66 17.98 9.01
C LEU A 18 21.16 16.61 9.48
N PHE A 19 21.75 16.54 10.68
CA PHE A 19 22.22 15.28 11.28
C PHE A 19 21.08 14.41 11.83
N ALA A 20 19.87 14.98 11.99
CA ALA A 20 18.67 14.23 12.34
C ALA A 20 18.01 13.54 11.14
N LEU A 21 18.46 13.82 9.90
CA LEU A 21 17.96 13.12 8.72
C LEU A 21 18.36 11.63 8.80
N PRO A 22 17.40 10.70 8.64
CA PRO A 22 17.71 9.28 8.65
C PRO A 22 18.55 8.91 7.42
N SER A 23 19.42 7.92 7.60
CA SER A 23 20.10 7.27 6.47
C SER A 23 19.07 6.65 5.52
N ALA A 24 19.34 6.68 4.22
CA ALA A 24 18.47 6.07 3.24
C ALA A 24 18.28 4.57 3.53
N LEU A 25 17.03 4.12 3.46
CA LEU A 25 16.69 2.70 3.58
C LEU A 25 17.19 1.95 2.33
N PRO A 26 17.55 0.65 2.47
CA PRO A 26 17.88 -0.18 1.32
C PRO A 26 16.68 -0.22 0.35
N LEU A 27 16.97 -0.23 -0.95
CA LEU A 27 15.92 -0.37 -1.95
C LEU A 27 15.19 -1.72 -1.75
N PRO A 28 13.90 -1.80 -2.11
CA PRO A 28 13.17 -3.06 -2.10
C PRO A 28 13.92 -4.09 -2.96
N GLN A 29 14.41 -5.15 -2.32
CA GLN A 29 15.05 -6.26 -3.03
C GLN A 29 14.01 -6.94 -3.91
N GLN A 30 14.31 -7.06 -5.20
CA GLN A 30 13.53 -7.92 -6.09
C GLN A 30 13.88 -9.38 -5.82
N ASP A 31 12.87 -10.25 -5.89
CA ASP A 31 13.10 -11.69 -5.79
C ASP A 31 14.00 -12.16 -6.93
N ALA A 32 14.95 -13.03 -6.62
CA ALA A 32 15.81 -13.65 -7.61
C ALA A 32 14.95 -14.43 -8.62
N THR A 33 14.79 -13.87 -9.82
CA THR A 33 13.95 -14.44 -10.88
C THR A 33 14.80 -14.69 -12.13
N SER A 34 14.57 -15.83 -12.77
CA SER A 34 15.16 -16.15 -14.07
C SER A 34 14.49 -15.40 -15.23
N LYS A 35 13.40 -14.67 -14.97
CA LYS A 35 12.65 -13.91 -15.97
C LYS A 35 13.16 -12.48 -16.03
N THR A 36 13.29 -11.95 -17.24
CA THR A 36 13.57 -10.53 -17.47
C THR A 36 12.46 -9.68 -16.86
N VAL A 37 12.82 -8.86 -15.88
CA VAL A 37 11.94 -7.86 -15.25
C VAL A 37 12.18 -6.54 -15.98
N PHE A 38 11.13 -6.00 -16.59
CA PHE A 38 11.15 -4.67 -17.20
C PHE A 38 10.58 -3.68 -16.19
N GLU A 39 11.45 -3.05 -15.41
CA GLU A 39 11.09 -1.95 -14.51
C GLU A 39 11.71 -0.65 -15.01
N SER A 40 10.99 0.45 -14.81
CA SER A 40 11.49 1.79 -15.11
C SER A 40 12.26 2.30 -13.90
N ASP A 41 13.46 2.82 -14.10
CA ASP A 41 14.27 3.41 -13.02
C ASP A 41 13.57 4.59 -12.32
N THR A 42 12.61 5.21 -13.01
CA THR A 42 11.80 6.33 -12.51
C THR A 42 10.45 5.90 -11.91
N ALA A 43 10.16 4.60 -11.84
CA ALA A 43 8.92 4.11 -11.26
C ALA A 43 8.89 4.37 -9.74
N THR A 44 7.73 4.78 -9.22
CA THR A 44 7.54 4.98 -7.79
C THR A 44 7.73 3.67 -7.04
N LEU A 45 8.56 3.69 -6.00
CA LEU A 45 8.80 2.53 -5.14
C LEU A 45 7.54 2.19 -4.32
N PRO A 46 7.45 0.99 -3.72
CA PRO A 46 6.33 0.63 -2.84
C PRO A 46 6.25 1.45 -1.55
N HIS A 47 7.39 1.91 -1.04
CA HIS A 47 7.50 2.71 0.19
C HIS A 47 8.65 3.72 0.07
N PRO A 48 8.61 4.84 0.82
CA PRO A 48 9.66 5.84 0.76
C PRO A 48 10.96 5.34 1.38
N THR A 49 12.09 5.56 0.69
CA THR A 49 13.43 5.17 1.17
C THR A 49 14.20 6.34 1.78
N ARG A 50 13.80 7.58 1.49
CA ARG A 50 14.44 8.83 1.91
C ARG A 50 13.42 9.75 2.58
N ALA A 51 13.89 10.58 3.50
CA ALA A 51 13.04 11.57 4.18
C ALA A 51 12.56 12.65 3.19
N SER A 52 11.30 13.05 3.35
CA SER A 52 10.74 14.21 2.67
C SER A 52 11.07 15.49 3.45
N ILE A 53 11.49 16.52 2.73
CA ILE A 53 11.89 17.82 3.25
C ILE A 53 10.92 18.87 2.72
N VAL A 54 10.50 19.77 3.60
CA VAL A 54 9.61 20.89 3.30
C VAL A 54 10.21 22.16 3.92
N THR A 55 10.00 23.28 3.25
CA THR A 55 10.45 24.61 3.67
C THR A 55 9.27 25.57 3.80
N PRO A 56 9.33 26.57 4.69
CA PRO A 56 8.38 27.67 4.70
C PRO A 56 8.37 28.42 3.37
N ALA A 57 7.24 29.02 3.02
CA ALA A 57 7.07 29.77 1.76
C ALA A 57 8.09 30.92 1.59
N SER A 58 8.50 31.57 2.69
CA SER A 58 9.46 32.68 2.69
C SER A 58 10.91 32.26 2.37
N SER A 59 11.30 31.03 2.71
CA SER A 59 12.61 30.45 2.36
C SER A 59 12.57 29.81 0.97
N LEU A 60 11.46 29.15 0.65
CA LEU A 60 11.18 28.57 -0.66
C LEU A 60 11.30 29.61 -1.78
N ALA A 61 10.77 30.83 -1.57
CA ALA A 61 10.88 31.92 -2.54
C ALA A 61 12.33 32.33 -2.85
N ARG A 62 13.27 32.05 -1.94
CA ARG A 62 14.71 32.28 -2.11
C ARG A 62 15.46 31.03 -2.56
N GLY A 63 14.76 29.91 -2.75
CA GLY A 63 15.36 28.62 -2.99
C GLY A 63 16.12 28.04 -1.80
N ASP A 64 15.92 28.55 -0.58
CA ASP A 64 16.62 28.07 0.62
C ASP A 64 15.89 26.86 1.24
N TRP A 65 16.61 25.73 1.29
CA TRP A 65 16.14 24.47 1.86
C TRP A 65 16.86 24.03 3.13
N GLY A 66 17.72 24.89 3.70
CA GLY A 66 18.59 24.50 4.81
C GLY A 66 19.62 23.44 4.43
N LEU A 67 20.00 23.42 3.14
CA LEU A 67 20.96 22.49 2.55
C LEU A 67 22.26 23.21 2.22
N LYS A 68 23.21 22.48 1.62
CA LYS A 68 24.50 23.06 1.22
C LYS A 68 24.33 24.23 0.24
N ARG A 69 23.36 24.14 -0.68
CA ARG A 69 23.09 25.13 -1.72
C ARG A 69 21.59 25.35 -1.90
N PRO A 70 21.17 26.53 -2.40
CA PRO A 70 19.77 26.75 -2.75
C PRO A 70 19.37 25.91 -3.96
N LEU A 71 18.13 25.40 -3.95
CA LEU A 71 17.61 24.57 -5.04
C LEU A 71 16.97 25.44 -6.14
N PRO A 72 16.99 25.00 -7.41
CA PRO A 72 16.39 25.75 -8.51
C PRO A 72 14.88 25.97 -8.36
N ALA A 73 14.42 27.21 -8.57
CA ALA A 73 13.01 27.60 -8.53
C ALA A 73 12.15 26.86 -9.57
N LYS A 74 12.67 26.68 -10.79
CA LYS A 74 11.98 26.03 -11.92
C LYS A 74 11.43 24.64 -11.58
N SER A 75 12.22 23.83 -10.85
CA SER A 75 11.83 22.47 -10.47
C SER A 75 11.07 22.39 -9.16
N THR A 76 11.09 23.45 -8.35
CA THR A 76 10.49 23.49 -7.01
C THR A 76 9.25 24.37 -6.99
N SER A 77 9.41 25.68 -6.94
CA SER A 77 8.34 26.66 -6.76
C SER A 77 7.45 26.89 -7.98
N GLU A 78 8.03 26.89 -9.19
CA GLU A 78 7.28 27.21 -10.42
C GLU A 78 6.44 26.03 -10.92
N LYS A 79 6.95 24.79 -10.74
CA LYS A 79 6.32 23.58 -11.25
C LYS A 79 5.32 22.95 -10.29
N SER A 80 5.47 23.18 -8.98
CA SER A 80 4.66 22.52 -7.95
C SER A 80 4.04 23.50 -6.97
N SER A 81 2.74 23.38 -6.74
CA SER A 81 2.03 24.13 -5.69
C SER A 81 2.36 23.65 -4.28
N ARG A 82 2.80 22.40 -4.13
CA ARG A 82 3.23 21.79 -2.86
C ARG A 82 4.64 21.19 -3.05
N PRO A 83 5.69 22.01 -3.00
CA PRO A 83 7.04 21.51 -3.23
C PRO A 83 7.53 20.74 -2.00
N VAL A 84 7.82 19.46 -2.23
CA VAL A 84 8.38 18.54 -1.24
C VAL A 84 9.51 17.79 -1.93
N VAL A 85 10.69 17.77 -1.31
CA VAL A 85 11.91 17.25 -1.92
C VAL A 85 12.51 16.13 -1.08
N ARG A 86 13.07 15.12 -1.74
CA ARG A 86 13.96 14.12 -1.11
C ARG A 86 15.38 14.34 -1.63
N LEU A 87 16.36 14.10 -0.75
CA LEU A 87 17.77 14.29 -1.09
C LEU A 87 18.45 12.98 -1.39
N ASN A 88 19.09 12.95 -2.56
CA ASN A 88 19.88 11.82 -2.98
C ASN A 88 21.30 11.95 -2.43
N VAL A 89 21.94 13.08 -2.73
CA VAL A 89 23.29 13.43 -2.32
C VAL A 89 23.36 14.92 -2.03
N LEU A 90 23.93 15.31 -0.88
CA LEU A 90 24.04 16.72 -0.49
C LEU A 90 24.95 17.54 -1.43
N ASP A 91 26.02 16.92 -1.91
CA ASP A 91 26.96 17.49 -2.87
C ASP A 91 27.53 16.38 -3.76
N THR A 92 27.26 16.46 -5.06
CA THR A 92 27.83 15.55 -6.05
C THR A 92 29.21 16.02 -6.51
N PHE A 93 29.90 15.17 -7.28
CA PHE A 93 31.14 15.54 -7.96
C PHE A 93 30.97 16.79 -8.85
N GLU A 94 29.76 17.00 -9.40
CA GLU A 94 29.42 18.15 -10.25
C GLU A 94 29.15 19.43 -9.44
N HIS A 95 29.34 19.40 -8.12
CA HIS A 95 29.07 20.51 -7.21
C HIS A 95 27.60 20.94 -7.17
N VAL A 96 26.68 20.00 -7.44
CA VAL A 96 25.23 20.20 -7.38
C VAL A 96 24.65 19.33 -6.26
N THR A 97 23.60 19.81 -5.61
CA THR A 97 22.82 18.98 -4.69
C THR A 97 21.88 18.12 -5.52
N ASP A 98 22.02 16.80 -5.45
CA ASP A 98 21.14 15.86 -6.17
C ASP A 98 19.86 15.63 -5.36
N PHE A 99 18.72 15.92 -5.97
CA PHE A 99 17.43 15.90 -5.31
C PHE A 99 16.32 15.50 -6.28
N GLU A 100 15.24 14.96 -5.71
CA GLU A 100 14.05 14.57 -6.44
C GLU A 100 12.78 15.05 -5.74
N SER A 101 11.67 15.09 -6.46
CA SER A 101 10.36 15.32 -5.84
C SER A 101 10.00 14.14 -4.93
N ALA A 102 9.56 14.44 -3.71
CA ALA A 102 9.01 13.45 -2.78
C ALA A 102 7.47 13.48 -2.71
N ALA A 103 6.83 14.25 -3.60
CA ALA A 103 5.39 14.41 -3.65
C ALA A 103 4.65 13.09 -3.96
N ASP A 104 5.32 12.15 -4.64
CA ASP A 104 4.83 10.81 -4.94
C ASP A 104 4.36 10.08 -3.68
N HIS A 105 5.21 10.00 -2.66
CA HIS A 105 4.91 9.32 -1.41
C HIS A 105 4.14 10.19 -0.42
N THR A 106 4.46 11.49 -0.31
CA THR A 106 3.78 12.34 0.69
C THR A 106 2.32 12.56 0.35
N VAL A 107 1.99 12.79 -0.93
CA VAL A 107 0.58 12.95 -1.34
C VAL A 107 -0.16 11.63 -1.24
N THR A 108 0.51 10.49 -1.48
CA THR A 108 -0.11 9.17 -1.30
C THR A 108 -0.41 8.90 0.19
N LEU A 109 0.49 9.29 1.10
CA LEU A 109 0.25 9.21 2.54
C LEU A 109 -0.94 10.09 2.96
N GLU A 110 -0.99 11.35 2.51
CA GLU A 110 -2.11 12.26 2.78
C GLU A 110 -3.43 11.67 2.27
N LYS A 111 -3.46 11.21 1.01
CA LYS A 111 -4.65 10.54 0.43
C LYS A 111 -5.07 9.31 1.22
N PHE A 112 -4.11 8.52 1.70
CA PHE A 112 -4.42 7.34 2.53
C PHE A 112 -5.04 7.74 3.87
N GLN A 113 -4.50 8.77 4.52
CA GLN A 113 -5.03 9.29 5.79
C GLN A 113 -6.43 9.88 5.64
N GLU A 114 -6.73 10.51 4.49
CA GLU A 114 -8.08 10.97 4.13
C GLU A 114 -9.10 9.84 3.94
N LEU A 115 -8.66 8.59 3.69
CA LEU A 115 -9.57 7.43 3.67
C LEU A 115 -10.06 7.05 5.07
N HIS A 116 -9.44 7.57 6.14
CA HIS A 116 -9.74 7.24 7.53
C HIS A 116 -9.69 5.73 7.85
N MET A 117 -8.83 5.01 7.14
CA MET A 117 -8.67 3.56 7.30
C MET A 117 -7.60 3.22 8.35
N PRO A 118 -7.91 2.34 9.32
CA PRO A 118 -6.91 1.75 10.20
C PRO A 118 -6.13 0.67 9.45
N MET A 119 -4.90 0.46 9.89
CA MET A 119 -4.11 -0.68 9.44
C MET A 119 -4.56 -1.93 10.20
N SER A 120 -4.64 -3.05 9.50
CA SER A 120 -5.00 -4.35 10.06
C SER A 120 -3.91 -5.37 9.79
N LEU A 121 -3.75 -6.34 10.68
CA LEU A 121 -2.90 -7.50 10.42
C LEU A 121 -3.43 -8.28 9.22
N PRO A 122 -2.59 -8.73 8.28
CA PRO A 122 -3.02 -9.37 7.04
C PRO A 122 -3.79 -10.66 7.35
N SER A 123 -4.79 -10.97 6.52
CA SER A 123 -5.68 -12.12 6.70
C SER A 123 -6.27 -12.54 5.36
N LYS A 124 -6.40 -13.86 5.18
CA LYS A 124 -6.75 -14.46 3.91
C LYS A 124 -8.20 -14.18 3.60
N VAL A 125 -8.42 -13.46 2.50
CA VAL A 125 -9.76 -13.24 1.98
C VAL A 125 -10.25 -14.54 1.34
N ASN A 126 -11.23 -15.17 1.97
CA ASN A 126 -11.89 -16.36 1.41
C ASN A 126 -12.93 -15.92 0.38
N TYR A 127 -12.53 -15.94 -0.88
CA TYR A 127 -13.38 -15.52 -2.01
C TYR A 127 -14.65 -16.37 -2.18
N ALA A 128 -14.69 -17.60 -1.65
CA ALA A 128 -15.85 -18.48 -1.76
C ALA A 128 -17.01 -18.09 -0.83
N THR A 129 -16.73 -17.49 0.33
CA THR A 129 -17.75 -17.18 1.34
C THR A 129 -18.16 -15.71 1.36
N SER A 130 -17.54 -14.86 0.52
CA SER A 130 -17.75 -13.40 0.51
C SER A 130 -17.60 -12.72 1.89
N MET A 131 -17.01 -13.42 2.88
CA MET A 131 -16.81 -12.90 4.22
C MET A 131 -15.47 -12.17 4.26
N VAL A 132 -15.52 -10.86 4.52
CA VAL A 132 -14.32 -10.07 4.78
C VAL A 132 -13.73 -10.53 6.12
N PRO A 133 -12.40 -10.76 6.19
CA PRO A 133 -11.74 -11.02 7.44
C PRO A 133 -12.01 -9.91 8.46
N ARG A 134 -12.15 -10.30 9.74
CA ARG A 134 -12.31 -9.32 10.83
C ARG A 134 -11.07 -8.44 10.93
N HIS A 135 -11.30 -7.17 11.24
CA HIS A 135 -10.23 -6.22 11.56
C HIS A 135 -9.51 -6.65 12.83
N GLN A 136 -8.18 -6.74 12.75
CA GLN A 136 -7.31 -6.94 13.90
C GLN A 136 -6.24 -5.86 13.90
N SER A 137 -6.24 -5.02 14.93
CA SER A 137 -5.29 -3.93 15.06
C SER A 137 -3.86 -4.47 15.23
N PRO A 138 -2.86 -3.84 14.58
CA PRO A 138 -1.47 -4.19 14.79
C PRO A 138 -0.90 -3.62 16.10
N PHE A 139 -1.61 -2.70 16.75
CA PHE A 139 -1.17 -2.00 17.98
C PHE A 139 -1.74 -2.61 19.27
N GLU A 140 -2.01 -3.92 19.26
CA GLU A 140 -2.45 -4.65 20.46
C GLU A 140 -1.23 -5.17 21.22
N SER A 141 -1.28 -5.18 22.57
CA SER A 141 -0.17 -5.64 23.42
C SER A 141 0.27 -7.07 23.12
N VAL A 142 -0.67 -7.90 22.67
CA VAL A 142 -0.43 -9.32 22.36
C VAL A 142 0.33 -9.50 21.03
N VAL A 143 0.29 -8.52 20.10
CA VAL A 143 0.87 -8.69 18.75
C VAL A 143 1.95 -7.67 18.38
N ASP A 144 1.94 -6.49 19.01
CA ASP A 144 2.90 -5.41 18.82
C ASP A 144 4.16 -5.65 19.67
N ASN A 145 4.77 -6.81 19.50
CA ASN A 145 5.97 -7.20 20.23
C ASN A 145 7.17 -7.37 19.31
N THR A 146 8.32 -7.11 19.89
CA THR A 146 9.66 -7.35 19.33
C THR A 146 10.43 -8.28 20.27
N ASP A 147 11.57 -8.80 19.83
CA ASP A 147 12.47 -9.67 20.60
C ASP A 147 12.81 -9.16 22.01
N THR A 148 12.86 -7.85 22.21
CA THR A 148 13.22 -7.20 23.49
C THR A 148 12.02 -6.69 24.29
N SER A 149 10.80 -6.88 23.79
CA SER A 149 9.60 -6.34 24.42
C SER A 149 9.19 -7.13 25.66
N LYS A 150 8.74 -6.42 26.71
CA LYS A 150 8.25 -7.04 27.95
C LYS A 150 6.97 -7.84 27.76
N GLY A 151 6.17 -7.50 26.73
CA GLY A 151 4.91 -8.16 26.40
C GLY A 151 5.06 -9.63 26.01
N LEU A 152 6.28 -10.09 25.65
CA LEU A 152 6.57 -11.51 25.39
C LEU A 152 6.37 -12.43 26.60
N GLN A 153 6.31 -11.87 27.82
CA GLN A 153 6.04 -12.67 29.02
C GLN A 153 4.57 -13.09 29.13
N GLU A 154 3.66 -12.45 28.40
CA GLU A 154 2.24 -12.81 28.41
C GLU A 154 2.01 -14.14 27.65
N PRO A 155 1.15 -15.03 28.17
CA PRO A 155 0.85 -16.27 27.48
C PRO A 155 0.14 -15.99 26.16
N GLY A 156 0.67 -16.53 25.06
CA GLY A 156 0.12 -16.32 23.72
C GLY A 156 0.57 -15.02 23.04
N ALA A 157 1.52 -14.29 23.63
CA ALA A 157 2.16 -13.16 22.99
C ALA A 157 2.80 -13.56 21.65
N LYS A 158 2.61 -12.69 20.67
CA LYS A 158 3.12 -12.77 19.30
C LYS A 158 3.98 -11.56 19.03
N GLN A 159 4.96 -11.74 18.16
CA GLN A 159 5.89 -10.70 17.73
C GLN A 159 5.87 -10.55 16.22
N PHE A 160 6.01 -9.31 15.75
CA PHE A 160 6.14 -9.02 14.33
C PHE A 160 7.61 -9.04 13.88
N ARG A 161 8.56 -8.70 14.77
CA ARG A 161 9.99 -8.66 14.49
C ARG A 161 10.72 -9.74 15.26
N HIS A 162 11.47 -10.55 14.52
CA HIS A 162 12.34 -11.61 15.04
C HIS A 162 13.81 -11.21 14.82
N SER A 163 14.70 -11.69 15.68
CA SER A 163 16.15 -11.51 15.52
C SER A 163 16.74 -12.50 14.50
N GLY A 164 16.15 -13.70 14.40
CA GLY A 164 16.50 -14.71 13.41
C GLY A 164 15.89 -14.43 12.02
N PRO A 165 16.54 -14.86 10.94
CA PRO A 165 15.99 -14.72 9.60
C PRO A 165 14.90 -15.74 9.31
N TRP A 166 14.05 -15.45 8.33
CA TRP A 166 13.07 -16.41 7.83
C TRP A 166 13.71 -17.37 6.83
N LEU A 167 13.96 -18.60 7.27
CA LEU A 167 14.72 -19.60 6.52
C LEU A 167 14.09 -19.96 5.17
N ALA A 168 12.77 -19.94 5.05
CA ALA A 168 12.08 -20.33 3.82
C ALA A 168 12.24 -19.30 2.68
N GLY A 169 12.56 -18.04 3.00
CA GLY A 169 12.77 -16.98 2.02
C GLY A 169 14.24 -16.73 1.66
N GLN A 170 15.19 -17.43 2.30
CA GLN A 170 16.62 -17.22 2.03
C GLN A 170 17.08 -17.98 0.79
N THR A 171 18.02 -17.38 0.08
CA THR A 171 18.81 -18.11 -0.93
C THR A 171 19.80 -19.06 -0.27
N GLU A 172 20.28 -20.06 -1.00
CA GLU A 172 21.26 -21.03 -0.48
C GLU A 172 22.55 -20.35 0.02
N ALA A 173 23.02 -19.32 -0.69
CA ALA A 173 24.20 -18.56 -0.31
C ALA A 173 23.99 -17.80 1.03
N GLU A 174 22.83 -17.15 1.18
CA GLU A 174 22.47 -16.46 2.42
C GLU A 174 22.30 -17.42 3.60
N PHE A 175 21.70 -18.58 3.35
CA PHE A 175 21.54 -19.62 4.36
C PHE A 175 22.90 -20.16 4.83
N ASN A 176 23.82 -20.46 3.91
CA ASN A 176 25.18 -20.90 4.25
C ASN A 176 25.96 -19.82 5.02
N ALA A 177 25.83 -18.55 4.63
CA ALA A 177 26.42 -17.44 5.36
C ALA A 177 25.84 -17.30 6.78
N TYR A 178 24.52 -17.50 6.93
CA TYR A 178 23.86 -17.52 8.23
C TYR A 178 24.33 -18.70 9.09
N LEU A 179 24.44 -19.90 8.54
CA LEU A 179 24.96 -21.07 9.25
C LEU A 179 26.37 -20.84 9.79
N ASN A 180 27.24 -20.20 9.02
CA ASN A 180 28.59 -19.87 9.49
C ASN A 180 28.56 -18.89 10.67
N LYS A 181 27.65 -17.90 10.67
CA LYS A 181 27.43 -17.00 11.81
C LYS A 181 26.91 -17.76 13.04
N VAL A 182 25.97 -18.69 12.86
CA VAL A 182 25.44 -19.53 13.95
C VAL A 182 26.52 -20.44 14.53
N ARG A 183 27.37 -21.04 13.68
CA ARG A 183 28.52 -21.85 14.11
C ARG A 183 29.51 -21.06 14.96
N ALA A 184 29.79 -19.81 14.59
CA ALA A 184 30.65 -18.92 15.37
C ALA A 184 30.06 -18.62 16.76
N ARG A 185 28.72 -18.51 16.88
CA ARG A 185 28.01 -18.24 18.15
C ARG A 185 27.68 -19.49 18.97
N LYS A 186 28.16 -20.67 18.56
CA LYS A 186 27.92 -21.94 19.26
C LYS A 186 28.15 -21.89 20.79
N PRO A 187 29.20 -21.28 21.37
CA PRO A 187 29.38 -21.28 22.82
C PRO A 187 28.27 -20.52 23.55
N GLU A 188 27.86 -19.35 23.03
CA GLU A 188 26.76 -18.55 23.59
C GLU A 188 25.44 -19.31 23.53
N LEU A 189 25.19 -19.98 22.41
CA LEU A 189 23.99 -20.79 22.22
C LEU A 189 23.94 -21.98 23.19
N LEU A 190 25.07 -22.66 23.43
CA LEU A 190 25.13 -23.74 24.42
C LEU A 190 24.85 -23.23 25.84
N GLN A 191 25.30 -22.02 26.19
CA GLN A 191 24.98 -21.40 27.47
C GLN A 191 23.48 -21.11 27.61
N LYS A 192 22.84 -20.53 26.60
CA LYS A 192 21.38 -20.32 26.57
C LYS A 192 20.61 -21.64 26.67
N LEU A 193 21.11 -22.70 26.02
CA LEU A 193 20.50 -24.02 26.10
C LEU A 193 20.61 -24.61 27.52
N ARG A 194 21.72 -24.37 28.23
CA ARG A 194 21.85 -24.73 29.66
C ARG A 194 20.83 -23.97 30.52
N GLU A 195 20.69 -22.66 30.32
CA GLU A 195 19.71 -21.84 31.04
C GLU A 195 18.28 -22.34 30.80
N HIS A 196 17.93 -22.63 29.55
CA HIS A 196 16.63 -23.20 29.18
C HIS A 196 16.43 -24.58 29.83
N PHE A 197 17.46 -25.43 29.87
CA PHE A 197 17.38 -26.73 30.54
C PHE A 197 17.14 -26.60 32.06
N ILE A 198 17.83 -25.66 32.72
CA ILE A 198 17.64 -25.36 34.15
C ILE A 198 16.21 -24.87 34.38
N ALA A 199 15.70 -23.95 33.55
CA ALA A 199 14.34 -23.43 33.65
C ALA A 199 13.30 -24.55 33.50
N LYS A 200 13.47 -25.43 32.51
CA LYS A 200 12.58 -26.58 32.28
C LYS A 200 12.57 -27.53 33.48
N ARG A 201 13.74 -27.94 33.98
CA ARG A 201 13.84 -28.85 35.15
C ARG A 201 13.28 -28.22 36.42
N THR A 202 13.47 -26.91 36.59
CA THR A 202 12.89 -26.15 37.70
C THR A 202 11.36 -26.13 37.61
N ALA A 203 10.80 -25.94 36.41
CA ALA A 203 9.36 -25.98 36.19
C ALA A 203 8.78 -27.38 36.44
N GLU A 204 9.45 -28.44 35.99
CA GLU A 204 9.05 -29.83 36.25
C GLU A 204 9.07 -30.15 37.75
N ARG A 205 10.12 -29.75 38.47
CA ARG A 205 10.23 -29.94 39.92
C ARG A 205 9.14 -29.17 40.68
N ARG A 206 8.86 -27.92 40.29
CA ARG A 206 7.76 -27.13 40.86
C ARG A 206 6.41 -27.79 40.63
N LYS A 207 6.16 -28.30 39.43
CA LYS A 207 4.92 -29.02 39.12
C LYS A 207 4.77 -30.28 39.97
N GLN A 208 5.83 -31.09 40.09
CA GLN A 208 5.81 -32.28 40.95
C GLN A 208 5.56 -31.94 42.41
N ALA A 209 6.18 -30.88 42.94
CA ALA A 209 5.92 -30.42 44.30
C ALA A 209 4.47 -29.96 44.48
N GLN A 210 3.89 -29.27 43.50
CA GLN A 210 2.47 -28.91 43.53
C GLN A 210 1.56 -30.14 43.51
N ASP A 211 1.85 -31.12 42.66
CA ASP A 211 1.07 -32.37 42.53
C ASP A 211 1.18 -33.22 43.81
N ASN A 212 2.33 -33.18 44.49
CA ASN A 212 2.57 -33.87 45.76
C ASN A 212 2.12 -33.09 47.01
N GLY A 213 1.75 -31.81 46.87
CA GLY A 213 1.37 -30.94 47.98
C GLY A 213 2.54 -30.46 48.87
N GLU A 214 3.76 -30.43 48.33
CA GLU A 214 4.98 -29.97 49.02
C GLU A 214 5.16 -28.44 48.92
N ASP A 215 5.84 -27.83 49.90
CA ASP A 215 6.11 -26.39 49.94
C ASP A 215 7.05 -25.93 48.81
N LEU A 216 6.58 -24.97 48.00
CA LEU A 216 7.30 -24.46 46.83
C LEU A 216 8.53 -23.62 47.18
N GLU A 217 8.57 -23.03 48.37
CA GLU A 217 9.66 -22.17 48.84
C GLU A 217 10.88 -22.97 49.32
N ALA A 218 10.70 -24.24 49.68
CA ALA A 218 11.80 -25.14 50.06
C ALA A 218 12.63 -25.64 48.87
N LEU A 219 12.16 -25.40 47.63
CA LEU A 219 12.84 -25.81 46.40
C LEU A 219 14.02 -24.87 46.10
N GLY A 220 15.19 -25.15 46.69
CA GLY A 220 16.44 -24.44 46.42
C GLY A 220 16.90 -24.49 44.94
N PRO A 221 17.87 -23.63 44.56
CA PRO A 221 18.37 -23.53 43.19
C PRO A 221 18.99 -24.85 42.71
N LEU A 222 18.69 -25.21 41.46
CA LEU A 222 19.02 -26.50 40.90
C LEU A 222 20.41 -26.47 40.23
N ASN A 223 21.38 -27.17 40.82
CA ASN A 223 22.71 -27.33 40.24
C ASN A 223 22.70 -28.50 39.26
N VAL A 224 22.68 -28.20 37.96
CA VAL A 224 22.77 -29.21 36.90
C VAL A 224 24.21 -29.66 36.72
N THR A 225 24.44 -30.97 36.67
CA THR A 225 25.76 -31.54 36.35
C THR A 225 26.01 -31.54 34.83
N GLU A 226 27.27 -31.43 34.41
CA GLU A 226 27.61 -31.43 32.97
C GLU A 226 27.20 -32.75 32.29
N GLU A 227 27.24 -33.87 33.00
CA GLU A 227 26.84 -35.17 32.48
C GLU A 227 25.34 -35.23 32.12
N GLU A 228 24.50 -34.68 33.00
CA GLU A 228 23.05 -34.59 32.74
C GLU A 228 22.76 -33.72 31.52
N PHE A 229 23.50 -32.60 31.38
CA PHE A 229 23.37 -31.73 30.22
C PHE A 229 23.78 -32.41 28.91
N GLN A 230 24.89 -33.17 28.91
CA GLN A 230 25.31 -33.94 27.73
C GLN A 230 24.31 -35.05 27.37
N ARG A 231 23.70 -35.71 28.36
CA ARG A 231 22.60 -36.67 28.12
C ARG A 231 21.39 -35.98 27.49
N TYR A 232 21.03 -34.80 27.98
CA TYR A 232 19.94 -34.00 27.40
C TYR A 232 20.20 -33.60 25.94
N ILE A 233 21.43 -33.22 25.59
CA ILE A 233 21.79 -32.96 24.18
C ILE A 233 21.63 -34.24 23.34
N LYS A 234 22.02 -35.41 23.85
CA LYS A 234 21.87 -36.68 23.14
C LYS A 234 20.40 -37.04 22.92
N THR A 235 19.52 -36.81 23.91
CA THR A 235 18.08 -37.06 23.74
C THR A 235 17.46 -36.13 22.72
N LEU A 236 17.81 -34.84 22.73
CA LEU A 236 17.37 -33.89 21.71
C LEU A 236 17.85 -34.26 20.30
N ARG A 237 19.07 -34.79 20.16
CA ARG A 237 19.56 -35.28 18.84
C ARG A 237 18.82 -36.52 18.35
N ALA A 238 18.34 -37.36 19.26
CA ALA A 238 17.61 -38.58 18.90
C ALA A 238 16.17 -38.28 18.46
N ASP A 239 15.57 -37.19 18.94
CA ASP A 239 14.20 -36.80 18.65
C ASP A 239 14.09 -35.41 17.97
N PRO A 240 13.95 -35.37 16.63
CA PRO A 240 13.77 -34.13 15.88
C PRO A 240 12.52 -33.32 16.29
N PHE A 241 11.49 -33.97 16.82
CA PHE A 241 10.26 -33.30 17.23
C PHE A 241 10.47 -32.38 18.43
N SER A 242 11.18 -32.85 19.47
CA SER A 242 11.51 -32.03 20.64
C SER A 242 12.63 -31.03 20.38
N LEU A 243 13.56 -31.32 19.46
CA LEU A 243 14.64 -30.40 19.10
C LEU A 243 14.15 -29.16 18.34
N GLY A 244 13.18 -29.33 17.43
CA GLY A 244 12.68 -28.25 16.58
C GLY A 244 12.27 -27.00 17.37
N PRO A 245 11.29 -27.07 18.29
CA PRO A 245 10.84 -25.92 19.08
C PRO A 245 11.97 -25.22 19.85
N VAL A 246 12.89 -25.99 20.44
CA VAL A 246 14.04 -25.46 21.18
C VAL A 246 14.96 -24.66 20.26
N VAL A 247 15.21 -25.13 19.03
CA VAL A 247 16.04 -24.40 18.05
C VAL A 247 15.36 -23.10 17.61
N PHE A 248 14.05 -23.14 17.35
CA PHE A 248 13.27 -21.95 16.98
C PHE A 248 13.28 -20.89 18.07
N GLU A 249 13.19 -21.29 19.34
CA GLU A 249 13.24 -20.35 20.47
C GLU A 249 14.64 -19.78 20.69
N LEU A 250 15.67 -20.63 20.64
CA LEU A 250 17.05 -20.26 20.92
C LEU A 250 17.66 -19.36 19.85
N LEU A 251 17.31 -19.58 18.58
CA LEU A 251 17.69 -18.72 17.46
C LEU A 251 16.65 -17.63 17.15
N ASP A 252 15.55 -17.58 17.91
CA ASP A 252 14.41 -16.68 17.71
C ASP A 252 14.01 -16.59 16.23
N LEU A 253 13.76 -17.76 15.65
CA LEU A 253 13.41 -17.91 14.24
C LEU A 253 11.90 -17.72 14.06
N PRO A 254 11.47 -17.01 13.00
CA PRO A 254 10.06 -16.93 12.64
C PRO A 254 9.54 -18.30 12.19
N SER A 255 8.26 -18.56 12.46
CA SER A 255 7.62 -19.82 12.10
C SER A 255 7.62 -20.06 10.58
N PRO A 256 7.91 -21.29 10.13
CA PRO A 256 7.87 -21.64 8.72
C PRO A 256 6.42 -21.75 8.22
N PRO A 257 6.21 -21.82 6.89
CA PRO A 257 4.90 -22.16 6.33
C PRO A 257 4.44 -23.54 6.80
N ALA A 258 3.13 -23.77 6.75
CA ALA A 258 2.53 -25.04 7.17
C ALA A 258 3.14 -26.24 6.41
N VAL A 259 3.45 -27.29 7.15
CA VAL A 259 4.02 -28.52 6.58
C VAL A 259 2.97 -29.20 5.68
N PRO A 260 3.33 -29.63 4.45
CA PRO A 260 2.41 -30.36 3.58
C PRO A 260 1.85 -31.61 4.26
N SER A 261 0.59 -31.94 3.97
CA SER A 261 -0.14 -33.06 4.59
C SER A 261 0.58 -34.40 4.42
N ASP A 262 1.31 -34.61 3.33
CA ASP A 262 2.02 -35.85 3.02
C ASP A 262 3.18 -36.15 3.98
N ARG A 263 3.65 -35.15 4.75
CA ARG A 263 4.70 -35.33 5.76
C ARG A 263 4.14 -35.56 7.16
N ILE A 264 2.82 -35.42 7.35
CA ILE A 264 2.16 -35.65 8.62
C ILE A 264 2.21 -37.16 8.90
N GLY A 265 3.04 -37.57 9.87
CA GLY A 265 3.25 -38.97 10.26
C GLY A 265 4.68 -39.48 10.15
N HIS A 266 5.56 -38.75 9.46
CA HIS A 266 7.00 -39.06 9.42
C HIS A 266 7.76 -38.31 10.53
N LYS A 267 8.97 -38.76 10.88
CA LYS A 267 9.86 -37.99 11.77
C LYS A 267 10.39 -36.76 11.03
N TYR A 268 10.04 -35.57 11.49
CA TYR A 268 10.52 -34.30 10.92
C TYR A 268 10.79 -33.27 12.03
N TYR A 269 11.49 -32.19 11.68
CA TYR A 269 11.69 -31.06 12.57
C TYR A 269 10.39 -30.26 12.73
N GLN A 270 9.74 -30.42 13.87
CA GLN A 270 8.50 -29.71 14.17
C GLN A 270 8.78 -28.24 14.50
N SER A 271 8.09 -27.33 13.83
CA SER A 271 8.07 -25.93 14.25
C SER A 271 7.11 -25.73 15.43
N PRO A 272 7.41 -24.80 16.35
CA PRO A 272 6.44 -24.41 17.36
C PRO A 272 5.23 -23.72 16.71
N GLY A 273 4.17 -23.50 17.49
CA GLY A 273 3.03 -22.68 17.06
C GLY A 273 3.48 -21.30 16.59
N THR A 274 2.69 -20.67 15.71
CA THR A 274 3.07 -19.39 15.10
C THR A 274 3.18 -18.27 16.13
N LYS A 275 4.40 -17.82 16.41
CA LYS A 275 4.68 -16.61 17.22
C LYS A 275 4.55 -15.32 16.40
N LEU A 276 4.24 -15.43 15.11
CA LEU A 276 4.03 -14.29 14.22
C LEU A 276 2.72 -13.57 14.54
N SER A 277 2.70 -12.25 14.36
CA SER A 277 1.53 -11.41 14.58
C SER A 277 0.32 -11.85 13.72
N SER A 278 0.55 -12.32 12.50
CA SER A 278 -0.47 -12.92 11.61
C SER A 278 -0.05 -14.29 11.07
N ALA A 279 -1.03 -15.14 10.81
CA ALA A 279 -0.84 -16.41 10.11
C ALA A 279 -0.39 -16.22 8.64
N GLU A 280 -0.74 -15.11 7.98
CA GLU A 280 -0.32 -14.86 6.59
C GLU A 280 1.18 -14.62 6.47
N TYR A 281 1.79 -14.05 7.52
CA TYR A 281 3.23 -13.89 7.61
C TYR A 281 3.97 -15.21 7.77
N ALA A 282 3.31 -16.30 8.18
CA ALA A 282 3.96 -17.62 8.18
C ALA A 282 4.21 -18.11 6.74
N VAL A 283 3.35 -17.72 5.80
CA VAL A 283 3.43 -18.10 4.38
C VAL A 283 4.33 -17.15 3.60
N SER A 284 4.15 -15.85 3.80
CA SER A 284 4.85 -14.79 3.06
C SER A 284 6.17 -14.33 3.72
N GLY A 285 6.42 -14.78 4.95
CA GLY A 285 7.51 -14.33 5.80
C GLY A 285 7.09 -13.22 6.78
N PRO A 286 7.86 -13.03 7.87
CA PRO A 286 7.63 -11.94 8.79
C PRO A 286 7.74 -10.59 8.06
N PRO A 287 6.98 -9.57 8.48
CA PRO A 287 7.05 -8.27 7.84
C PRO A 287 8.40 -7.59 8.10
N LYS A 288 8.98 -7.01 7.04
CA LYS A 288 10.25 -6.27 7.11
C LYS A 288 10.14 -5.01 7.97
N THR A 289 8.92 -4.47 8.13
CA THR A 289 8.61 -3.29 8.92
C THR A 289 7.46 -3.60 9.89
N HIS A 290 7.12 -2.65 10.77
CA HIS A 290 5.94 -2.76 11.62
C HIS A 290 4.68 -2.99 10.76
N PRO A 291 3.69 -3.82 11.15
CA PRO A 291 2.52 -4.11 10.31
C PRO A 291 1.64 -2.90 9.93
N SER A 292 1.83 -1.75 10.58
CA SER A 292 1.19 -0.48 10.15
C SER A 292 2.00 0.31 9.11
N ALA A 293 3.29 0.00 8.94
CA ALA A 293 4.30 0.74 8.17
C ALA A 293 4.36 2.26 8.44
N GLY A 294 3.78 2.73 9.56
CA GLY A 294 3.66 4.16 9.85
C GLY A 294 2.66 4.92 8.98
N LEU A 295 1.76 4.24 8.27
CA LEU A 295 0.77 4.87 7.38
C LEU A 295 -0.40 5.48 8.15
N SER A 296 -0.94 4.71 9.10
CA SER A 296 -2.03 5.12 9.98
C SER A 296 -1.83 4.54 11.38
N TYR A 297 -2.18 5.34 12.38
CA TYR A 297 -2.07 5.00 13.81
C TYR A 297 -3.45 4.80 14.46
N THR A 298 -4.52 4.82 13.67
CA THR A 298 -5.86 4.51 14.18
C THR A 298 -5.98 3.02 14.44
N ARG A 299 -6.47 2.65 15.63
CA ARG A 299 -6.61 1.24 16.03
C ARG A 299 -7.84 0.57 15.41
N SER A 300 -8.90 1.33 15.15
CA SER A 300 -10.17 0.81 14.65
C SER A 300 -10.89 1.85 13.80
N HIS A 301 -11.75 1.38 12.89
CA HIS A 301 -12.70 2.18 12.11
C HIS A 301 -14.14 1.99 12.58
N ALA A 302 -14.34 1.61 13.85
CA ALA A 302 -15.66 1.55 14.49
C ALA A 302 -16.19 2.98 14.76
N LEU A 303 -16.24 3.80 13.71
CA LEU A 303 -16.71 5.16 13.68
C LEU A 303 -17.81 5.26 12.62
N ILE A 304 -18.84 6.02 12.93
CA ILE A 304 -19.97 6.25 12.03
C ILE A 304 -19.90 7.71 11.59
N TYR A 305 -19.78 7.92 10.28
CA TYR A 305 -19.81 9.28 9.73
C TYR A 305 -21.24 9.82 9.77
N ASN A 306 -21.42 10.97 10.42
CA ASN A 306 -22.72 11.63 10.49
C ASN A 306 -22.85 12.65 9.35
N HIS A 307 -23.67 12.34 8.35
CA HIS A 307 -23.91 13.24 7.23
C HIS A 307 -24.81 14.41 7.66
N PRO A 308 -24.48 15.68 7.34
CA PRO A 308 -25.22 16.84 7.83
C PRO A 308 -26.73 16.84 7.57
N LYS A 309 -27.17 16.25 6.44
CA LYS A 309 -28.59 16.20 6.03
C LYS A 309 -29.29 14.86 6.29
N PHE A 310 -28.54 13.76 6.23
CA PHE A 310 -29.12 12.40 6.18
C PHE A 310 -28.80 11.60 7.44
N GLY A 311 -28.05 12.17 8.38
CA GLY A 311 -27.70 11.51 9.62
C GLY A 311 -26.60 10.44 9.46
N PRO A 312 -26.50 9.49 10.39
CA PRO A 312 -25.45 8.47 10.41
C PRO A 312 -25.48 7.60 9.16
N GLN A 313 -24.33 7.48 8.50
CA GLN A 313 -24.16 6.68 7.29
C GLN A 313 -23.59 5.31 7.62
N ALA A 314 -24.06 4.27 6.93
CA ALA A 314 -23.55 2.91 7.09
C ALA A 314 -22.09 2.75 6.62
N HIS A 315 -21.69 3.55 5.63
CA HIS A 315 -20.34 3.54 5.07
C HIS A 315 -19.76 4.96 5.05
N LEU A 316 -18.43 5.04 5.06
CA LEU A 316 -17.72 6.28 4.76
C LEU A 316 -18.01 6.75 3.34
N ARG A 317 -17.72 8.03 3.08
CA ARG A 317 -17.87 8.64 1.76
C ARG A 317 -17.13 7.79 0.70
N PRO A 318 -17.81 7.34 -0.37
CA PRO A 318 -17.16 6.65 -1.47
C PRO A 318 -16.04 7.48 -2.10
N VAL A 319 -15.01 6.80 -2.59
CA VAL A 319 -13.85 7.40 -3.25
C VAL A 319 -13.81 6.97 -4.70
N GLN A 320 -13.43 7.88 -5.60
CA GLN A 320 -13.29 7.57 -7.01
C GLN A 320 -11.97 6.82 -7.25
N ALA A 321 -12.07 5.64 -7.86
CA ALA A 321 -10.95 4.82 -8.31
C ALA A 321 -10.79 4.91 -9.84
N ARG A 322 -9.55 4.83 -10.32
CA ARG A 322 -9.25 4.73 -11.76
C ARG A 322 -8.95 3.29 -12.14
N ILE A 323 -9.48 2.83 -13.26
CA ILE A 323 -9.16 1.49 -13.78
C ILE A 323 -7.78 1.58 -14.45
N LEU A 324 -6.81 0.85 -13.90
CA LEU A 324 -5.44 0.78 -14.44
C LEU A 324 -5.31 -0.38 -15.41
N ARG A 325 -5.96 -1.51 -15.10
CA ARG A 325 -5.99 -2.69 -15.95
C ARG A 325 -7.39 -3.31 -15.93
N PRO A 326 -8.08 -3.45 -17.07
CA PRO A 326 -9.37 -4.14 -17.14
C PRO A 326 -9.22 -5.64 -16.86
N LYS A 327 -10.35 -6.32 -16.66
CA LYS A 327 -10.41 -7.77 -16.61
C LYS A 327 -9.96 -8.35 -17.95
N GLY A 328 -9.18 -9.43 -17.90
CA GLY A 328 -8.69 -10.03 -19.14
C GLY A 328 -7.96 -11.33 -18.89
N ARG A 329 -7.42 -11.93 -19.95
CA ARG A 329 -6.49 -13.05 -19.84
C ARG A 329 -5.07 -12.50 -19.93
N PHE A 330 -4.27 -12.73 -18.90
CA PHE A 330 -2.85 -12.42 -18.91
C PHE A 330 -2.07 -13.73 -18.80
N LYS A 331 -1.22 -14.01 -19.80
CA LYS A 331 -0.44 -15.26 -19.88
C LYS A 331 -1.30 -16.53 -19.68
N GLY A 332 -2.47 -16.58 -20.33
CA GLY A 332 -3.38 -17.73 -20.29
C GLY A 332 -4.21 -17.88 -18.99
N LYS A 333 -3.97 -17.07 -17.95
CA LYS A 333 -4.75 -17.06 -16.70
C LYS A 333 -5.73 -15.88 -16.69
N THR A 334 -6.91 -16.09 -16.11
CA THR A 334 -7.86 -14.99 -15.85
C THR A 334 -7.24 -14.02 -14.86
N SER A 335 -6.94 -12.82 -15.35
CA SER A 335 -6.35 -11.74 -14.60
C SER A 335 -7.45 -10.88 -13.99
N LYS A 336 -7.32 -10.60 -12.70
CA LYS A 336 -8.18 -9.62 -12.01
C LYS A 336 -7.92 -8.22 -12.55
N ALA A 337 -8.96 -7.39 -12.51
CA ALA A 337 -8.84 -5.98 -12.79
C ALA A 337 -8.01 -5.29 -11.69
N ILE A 338 -7.19 -4.31 -12.08
CA ILE A 338 -6.43 -3.46 -11.15
C ILE A 338 -7.01 -2.06 -11.21
N ALA A 339 -7.31 -1.51 -10.04
CA ALA A 339 -7.76 -0.14 -9.86
C ALA A 339 -6.78 0.66 -8.99
N GLY A 340 -6.67 1.96 -9.25
CA GLY A 340 -5.92 2.90 -8.44
C GLY A 340 -6.85 3.61 -7.46
N VAL A 341 -6.67 3.38 -6.16
CA VAL A 341 -7.45 3.99 -5.08
C VAL A 341 -6.51 4.81 -4.21
N GLY A 342 -6.69 6.13 -4.14
CA GLY A 342 -5.86 6.99 -3.28
C GLY A 342 -4.35 6.99 -3.61
N GLY A 343 -3.95 6.59 -4.82
CA GLY A 343 -2.54 6.44 -5.21
C GLY A 343 -1.98 5.01 -5.04
N ILE A 344 -2.78 4.08 -4.52
CA ILE A 344 -2.39 2.68 -4.32
C ILE A 344 -3.04 1.81 -5.41
N ALA A 345 -2.27 0.89 -5.99
CA ALA A 345 -2.77 -0.10 -6.95
C ALA A 345 -3.39 -1.29 -6.20
N VAL A 346 -4.64 -1.62 -6.54
CA VAL A 346 -5.49 -2.55 -5.81
C VAL A 346 -6.15 -3.54 -6.76
N GLU A 347 -6.21 -4.81 -6.36
CA GLU A 347 -7.01 -5.81 -7.08
C GLU A 347 -8.50 -5.65 -6.76
N ASP A 348 -9.35 -5.58 -7.77
CA ASP A 348 -10.81 -5.52 -7.56
C ASP A 348 -11.33 -6.87 -7.05
N LEU A 349 -11.73 -6.91 -5.77
CA LEU A 349 -12.31 -8.09 -5.12
C LEU A 349 -13.64 -8.50 -5.76
N ASN A 350 -14.40 -7.54 -6.28
CA ASN A 350 -15.70 -7.75 -6.91
C ASN A 350 -15.59 -8.17 -8.39
N ALA A 351 -14.40 -8.24 -8.97
CA ALA A 351 -14.22 -8.70 -10.34
C ALA A 351 -14.41 -10.23 -10.51
N MET A 352 -14.53 -10.96 -9.39
CA MET A 352 -14.73 -12.41 -9.32
C MET A 352 -16.21 -12.82 -9.32
N THR A 353 -17.13 -11.93 -8.93
CA THR A 353 -18.57 -12.24 -8.96
C THR A 353 -19.06 -12.29 -10.42
N PHE A 354 -19.89 -13.29 -10.73
CA PHE A 354 -20.45 -13.50 -12.06
C PHE A 354 -21.21 -12.27 -12.52
N ILE A 355 -20.97 -11.87 -13.78
CA ILE A 355 -21.65 -10.84 -14.60
C ILE A 355 -22.63 -9.98 -13.77
N GLU A 356 -22.10 -8.99 -13.08
CA GLU A 356 -22.94 -8.00 -12.40
C GLU A 356 -23.59 -7.12 -13.49
N GLN A 357 -24.92 -7.14 -13.58
CA GLN A 357 -25.66 -6.20 -14.41
C GLN A 357 -25.28 -4.77 -13.97
N GLY A 358 -24.77 -3.95 -14.89
CA GLY A 358 -24.30 -2.59 -14.57
C GLY A 358 -22.82 -2.49 -14.18
N SER A 359 -21.97 -3.41 -14.65
CA SER A 359 -20.51 -3.27 -14.48
C SER A 359 -20.00 -1.93 -15.03
N PRO A 360 -19.10 -1.22 -14.30
CA PRO A 360 -18.59 0.08 -14.74
C PRO A 360 -17.96 0.02 -16.13
N ALA A 361 -18.22 1.05 -16.94
CA ALA A 361 -17.61 1.18 -18.26
C ALA A 361 -16.08 1.13 -18.15
N GLY A 362 -15.43 0.36 -19.03
CA GLY A 362 -13.98 0.20 -19.03
C GLY A 362 -13.41 -0.87 -18.09
N LEU A 363 -14.26 -1.56 -17.31
CA LEU A 363 -13.79 -2.62 -16.40
C LEU A 363 -13.60 -3.97 -17.10
N ALA A 364 -14.52 -4.33 -18.01
CA ALA A 364 -14.45 -5.59 -18.75
C ALA A 364 -13.43 -5.55 -19.90
N TYR A 365 -13.29 -4.38 -20.54
CA TYR A 365 -12.35 -4.14 -21.63
C TYR A 365 -11.91 -2.68 -21.58
N PHE A 366 -10.74 -2.37 -22.13
CA PHE A 366 -10.26 -1.00 -22.22
C PHE A 366 -11.13 -0.20 -23.21
N ASP A 367 -11.70 0.92 -22.76
CA ASP A 367 -12.48 1.83 -23.61
C ASP A 367 -11.74 3.18 -23.74
N ALA A 368 -11.19 3.43 -24.93
CA ALA A 368 -10.46 4.65 -25.25
C ALA A 368 -11.37 5.88 -25.42
N SER A 369 -12.69 5.69 -25.58
CA SER A 369 -13.63 6.80 -25.76
C SER A 369 -13.91 7.59 -24.48
N ILE A 370 -13.52 7.07 -23.31
CA ILE A 370 -13.75 7.71 -22.02
C ILE A 370 -12.65 8.74 -21.75
N PRO A 371 -12.97 10.05 -21.69
CA PRO A 371 -11.95 11.08 -21.50
C PRO A 371 -11.30 10.96 -20.12
N GLY A 372 -9.97 10.91 -20.10
CA GLY A 372 -9.19 10.75 -18.87
C GLY A 372 -9.22 9.32 -18.29
N GLY A 373 -9.74 8.35 -19.04
CA GLY A 373 -9.79 6.94 -18.68
C GLY A 373 -10.97 6.57 -17.78
N ALA A 374 -11.27 5.27 -17.73
CA ALA A 374 -12.37 4.72 -16.97
C ALA A 374 -12.18 4.89 -15.45
N LYS A 375 -13.26 5.28 -14.77
CA LYS A 375 -13.31 5.51 -13.32
C LYS A 375 -14.61 4.99 -12.74
N TYR A 376 -14.57 4.56 -11.49
CA TYR A 376 -15.74 4.10 -10.75
C TYR A 376 -15.59 4.41 -9.27
N TRP A 377 -16.68 4.34 -8.52
CA TRP A 377 -16.68 4.65 -7.09
C TRP A 377 -16.50 3.39 -6.27
N VAL A 378 -15.64 3.47 -5.26
CA VAL A 378 -15.30 2.38 -4.35
C VAL A 378 -15.48 2.80 -2.90
N THR A 379 -15.74 1.82 -2.05
CA THR A 379 -15.72 1.94 -0.60
C THR A 379 -14.54 1.11 -0.09
N PRO A 380 -13.45 1.72 0.39
CA PRO A 380 -12.37 1.02 1.09
C PRO A 380 -12.89 0.38 2.38
N ILE A 381 -12.40 -0.82 2.70
CA ILE A 381 -12.92 -1.62 3.83
C ILE A 381 -11.82 -2.06 4.76
N ARG A 382 -10.64 -2.36 4.22
CA ARG A 382 -9.53 -2.87 5.01
C ARG A 382 -8.21 -2.55 4.34
N ALA A 383 -7.22 -2.17 5.13
CA ALA A 383 -5.84 -2.01 4.71
C ALA A 383 -4.94 -2.93 5.53
N SER A 384 -3.93 -3.52 4.90
CA SER A 384 -2.88 -4.31 5.54
C SER A 384 -1.55 -4.08 4.83
N VAL A 385 -0.46 -4.48 5.46
CA VAL A 385 0.89 -4.43 4.87
C VAL A 385 1.37 -5.87 4.69
N ASP A 386 1.89 -6.16 3.51
CA ASP A 386 2.48 -7.47 3.21
C ASP A 386 3.89 -7.59 3.77
N SER A 387 4.49 -8.78 3.72
CA SER A 387 5.84 -9.01 4.25
C SER A 387 6.91 -8.11 3.61
N ASP A 388 6.74 -7.79 2.32
CA ASP A 388 7.59 -6.89 1.54
C ASP A 388 7.35 -5.39 1.79
N GLY A 389 6.40 -5.03 2.65
CA GLY A 389 6.07 -3.62 2.89
C GLY A 389 5.18 -3.01 1.80
N ARG A 390 4.50 -3.82 0.99
CA ARG A 390 3.47 -3.36 0.04
C ARG A 390 2.14 -3.16 0.77
N ILE A 391 1.37 -2.17 0.33
CA ILE A 391 0.06 -1.88 0.90
C ILE A 391 -1.00 -2.72 0.19
N GLY A 392 -1.60 -3.65 0.92
CA GLY A 392 -2.79 -4.37 0.49
C GLY A 392 -4.05 -3.60 0.92
N LEU A 393 -4.78 -3.03 -0.03
CA LEU A 393 -6.07 -2.40 0.23
C LEU A 393 -7.19 -3.29 -0.32
N ALA A 394 -8.20 -3.56 0.50
CA ALA A 394 -9.43 -4.22 0.11
C ALA A 394 -10.55 -3.19 0.01
N SER A 395 -11.23 -3.17 -1.14
CA SER A 395 -12.34 -2.26 -1.41
C SER A 395 -13.47 -2.97 -2.13
N TYR A 396 -14.71 -2.57 -1.84
CA TYR A 396 -15.88 -2.92 -2.64
C TYR A 396 -16.25 -1.79 -3.57
N ARG A 397 -17.02 -2.11 -4.62
CA ARG A 397 -17.73 -1.09 -5.39
C ARG A 397 -18.74 -0.39 -4.48
N ALA A 398 -18.85 0.93 -4.65
CA ALA A 398 -19.79 1.72 -3.87
C ALA A 398 -21.23 1.38 -4.27
N SER A 399 -22.06 1.02 -3.30
CA SER A 399 -23.49 0.78 -3.53
C SER A 399 -24.21 2.07 -3.96
N ALA A 400 -25.37 1.93 -4.60
CA ALA A 400 -26.23 3.06 -4.92
C ALA A 400 -26.59 3.88 -3.66
N THR A 401 -26.83 3.19 -2.53
CA THR A 401 -27.13 3.82 -1.24
C THR A 401 -25.95 4.60 -0.66
N ALA A 402 -24.71 4.16 -0.87
CA ALA A 402 -23.53 4.90 -0.42
C ALA A 402 -23.27 6.15 -1.29
N LYS A 403 -23.70 6.14 -2.55
CA LYS A 403 -23.55 7.24 -3.51
C LYS A 403 -24.64 8.31 -3.38
N ALA A 404 -25.88 7.90 -3.12
CA ALA A 404 -27.06 8.78 -3.12
C ALA A 404 -26.95 10.01 -2.18
N PRO A 405 -26.45 9.91 -0.94
CA PRO A 405 -26.29 11.05 -0.04
C PRO A 405 -25.42 12.19 -0.60
N TYR A 406 -24.49 11.84 -1.50
CA TYR A 406 -23.53 12.76 -2.07
C TYR A 406 -23.89 13.20 -3.49
N GLY A 407 -25.04 12.78 -4.04
CA GLY A 407 -25.45 13.09 -5.41
C GLY A 407 -24.47 12.55 -6.46
N ILE A 408 -23.82 11.42 -6.18
CA ILE A 408 -22.80 10.85 -7.05
C ILE A 408 -23.44 10.00 -8.15
N GLU A 409 -23.24 10.41 -9.39
CA GLU A 409 -23.63 9.64 -10.58
C GLU A 409 -22.41 8.98 -11.24
N GLU A 410 -22.65 7.85 -11.90
CA GLU A 410 -21.62 7.17 -12.69
C GLU A 410 -21.52 7.75 -14.09
N TYR A 411 -20.34 7.61 -14.71
CA TYR A 411 -20.16 8.02 -16.10
C TYR A 411 -21.08 7.20 -17.01
N GLN A 412 -22.10 7.85 -17.54
CA GLN A 412 -22.93 7.29 -18.60
C GLN A 412 -22.32 7.70 -19.94
N LYS A 413 -21.97 6.70 -20.76
CA LYS A 413 -21.51 6.96 -22.13
C LYS A 413 -22.63 7.69 -22.87
N PRO A 414 -22.35 8.80 -23.59
CA PRO A 414 -23.37 9.44 -24.40
C PRO A 414 -23.87 8.42 -25.43
N THR A 415 -25.12 7.99 -25.26
CA THR A 415 -25.83 7.20 -26.26
C THR A 415 -25.90 8.02 -27.54
N LEU A 416 -25.76 7.40 -28.72
CA LEU A 416 -25.89 8.10 -30.01
C LEU A 416 -27.26 8.80 -30.20
N THR A 417 -28.23 8.52 -29.32
CA THR A 417 -29.55 9.15 -29.24
C THR A 417 -29.65 10.30 -28.23
N SER A 418 -28.59 10.56 -27.46
CA SER A 418 -28.52 11.64 -26.48
C SER A 418 -28.09 12.95 -27.16
N ILE A 419 -29.10 13.68 -27.64
CA ILE A 419 -28.93 15.03 -28.18
C ILE A 419 -28.49 15.94 -27.02
N SER A 420 -27.32 16.55 -27.14
CA SER A 420 -26.76 17.45 -26.14
C SER A 420 -27.75 18.59 -25.77
N PRO A 421 -27.75 19.11 -24.54
CA PRO A 421 -28.59 20.26 -24.18
C PRO A 421 -28.23 21.53 -24.98
N VAL A 422 -27.00 21.62 -25.49
CA VAL A 422 -26.54 22.70 -26.39
C VAL A 422 -27.32 22.68 -27.71
N THR A 423 -27.73 21.50 -28.18
CA THR A 423 -28.58 21.33 -29.36
C THR A 423 -30.09 21.49 -29.07
N ARG A 424 -30.50 21.70 -27.82
CA ARG A 424 -31.90 21.99 -27.43
C ARG A 424 -32.21 23.49 -27.35
N GLY A 425 -31.25 24.36 -27.68
CA GLY A 425 -31.49 25.79 -27.81
C GLY A 425 -32.48 26.09 -28.94
N GLU A 426 -33.41 26.99 -28.68
CA GLU A 426 -34.55 27.33 -29.52
C GLU A 426 -34.15 27.68 -30.97
N GLN A 427 -34.88 27.06 -31.91
CA GLN A 427 -35.05 27.45 -33.31
C GLN A 427 -33.78 27.63 -34.18
N ARG A 428 -33.39 26.53 -34.83
CA ARG A 428 -32.96 26.59 -36.24
C ARG A 428 -33.91 25.74 -37.08
N VAL A 429 -34.98 26.37 -37.56
CA VAL A 429 -35.74 25.83 -38.70
C VAL A 429 -34.84 25.99 -39.92
N VAL A 430 -34.24 24.89 -40.38
CA VAL A 430 -33.54 24.87 -41.66
C VAL A 430 -34.59 24.95 -42.77
N PRO A 431 -34.50 25.87 -43.74
CA PRO A 431 -35.44 25.91 -44.85
C PRO A 431 -35.30 24.63 -45.68
N ARG A 432 -36.39 23.91 -45.92
CA ARG A 432 -36.40 22.77 -46.85
C ARG A 432 -36.21 23.31 -48.26
N LEU A 433 -35.13 22.90 -48.92
CA LEU A 433 -34.75 23.33 -50.27
C LEU A 433 -35.51 22.58 -51.40
N ASP A 434 -36.45 21.70 -51.06
CA ASP A 434 -37.20 20.93 -52.03
C ASP A 434 -38.67 21.36 -52.09
N LYS A 435 -38.93 22.50 -52.73
CA LYS A 435 -40.23 22.75 -53.38
C LYS A 435 -40.01 23.49 -54.70
N LEU A 436 -39.95 22.70 -55.77
CA LEU A 436 -40.11 23.18 -57.14
C LEU A 436 -41.48 23.82 -57.30
N ALA A 437 -41.48 24.98 -57.96
CA ALA A 437 -42.62 25.82 -58.22
C ALA A 437 -43.65 25.14 -59.13
N ASN A 438 -44.91 25.09 -58.68
CA ASN A 438 -46.06 25.00 -59.55
C ASN A 438 -46.95 26.21 -59.28
N LEU A 439 -46.97 27.14 -60.23
CA LEU A 439 -48.00 28.17 -60.37
C LEU A 439 -49.32 27.49 -60.78
N PRO A 440 -50.50 28.02 -60.35
CA PRO A 440 -51.17 28.98 -61.23
C PRO A 440 -51.95 30.12 -60.53
N TYR A 441 -51.99 31.25 -61.26
CA TYR A 441 -53.07 32.23 -61.43
C TYR A 441 -54.01 32.62 -60.26
N ALA A 442 -53.94 33.92 -59.92
CA ALA A 442 -55.03 34.92 -60.00
C ALA A 442 -55.41 35.69 -58.71
N ARG A 443 -55.35 37.03 -58.88
CA ARG A 443 -56.15 38.12 -58.27
C ARG A 443 -55.83 38.64 -56.85
N ARG A 444 -55.26 39.86 -56.88
CA ARG A 444 -55.87 41.16 -56.49
C ARG A 444 -55.76 41.61 -55.02
N GLY A 445 -55.19 42.82 -54.84
CA GLY A 445 -55.35 43.72 -53.68
C GLY A 445 -54.03 43.95 -52.92
N GLN A 446 -53.30 45.04 -53.17
CA GLN A 446 -53.25 46.26 -52.35
C GLN A 446 -52.76 46.03 -50.90
N ASP A 447 -51.53 46.43 -50.56
CA ASP A 447 -51.18 47.76 -50.05
C ASP A 447 -49.70 47.84 -49.60
N MET A 448 -49.21 49.07 -49.56
CA MET A 448 -47.83 49.51 -49.34
C MET A 448 -47.45 49.70 -47.87
N SER A 449 -46.22 49.36 -47.48
CA SER A 449 -45.26 50.13 -46.64
C SER A 449 -44.08 49.23 -46.23
N ALA A 450 -42.84 49.56 -46.63
CA ALA A 450 -41.78 50.14 -45.78
C ALA A 450 -41.58 49.35 -44.46
N SER A 451 -40.44 48.77 -44.10
CA SER A 451 -39.03 49.09 -44.33
C SER A 451 -38.19 47.95 -43.73
N GLU A 452 -37.13 47.48 -44.38
CA GLU A 452 -35.90 46.96 -43.74
C GLU A 452 -34.93 46.41 -44.80
N GLN A 453 -33.77 47.07 -44.94
CA GLN A 453 -32.62 46.55 -45.69
C GLN A 453 -31.69 45.84 -44.71
N PRO A 454 -31.16 44.65 -45.05
CA PRO A 454 -29.95 44.13 -44.41
C PRO A 454 -28.76 44.06 -45.37
N ASP A 455 -27.66 44.72 -44.96
CA ASP A 455 -26.25 44.34 -45.11
C ASP A 455 -25.74 43.75 -46.44
N LYS A 456 -25.56 44.63 -47.44
CA LYS A 456 -24.71 44.39 -48.63
C LYS A 456 -23.20 44.51 -48.31
N GLY A 457 -22.67 43.63 -47.47
CA GLY A 457 -21.26 43.69 -47.06
C GLY A 457 -20.42 42.44 -47.35
N ARG A 458 -21.03 41.28 -47.59
CA ARG A 458 -20.30 39.98 -47.59
C ARG A 458 -20.28 39.26 -48.93
N GLU A 459 -21.27 39.47 -49.79
CA GLU A 459 -21.33 38.81 -51.11
C GLU A 459 -20.38 39.43 -52.13
N ASP A 460 -20.10 40.74 -52.03
CA ASP A 460 -19.18 41.44 -52.93
C ASP A 460 -17.69 41.11 -52.63
N VAL A 461 -17.38 40.77 -51.36
CA VAL A 461 -16.04 40.30 -50.96
C VAL A 461 -15.77 38.90 -51.51
N ALA A 462 -16.77 38.01 -51.50
CA ALA A 462 -16.66 36.67 -52.06
C ALA A 462 -16.54 36.69 -53.60
N ARG A 463 -17.23 37.62 -54.28
CA ARG A 463 -17.12 37.79 -55.74
C ARG A 463 -15.75 38.33 -56.18
N ASN A 464 -15.14 39.22 -55.39
CA ASN A 464 -13.78 39.70 -55.68
C ASN A 464 -12.70 38.64 -55.43
N LEU A 465 -12.84 37.80 -54.40
CA LEU A 465 -11.91 36.69 -54.14
C LEU A 465 -11.97 35.58 -55.20
N LEU A 466 -13.14 35.34 -55.81
CA LEU A 466 -13.28 34.36 -56.89
C LEU A 466 -12.75 34.88 -58.23
N ARG A 467 -12.74 36.20 -58.45
CA ARG A 467 -12.15 36.82 -59.65
C ARG A 467 -10.62 36.81 -59.65
N THR A 468 -9.98 36.85 -58.48
CA THR A 468 -8.52 36.82 -58.36
C THR A 468 -7.93 35.42 -58.45
N LEU A 469 -8.75 34.36 -58.30
CA LEU A 469 -8.33 32.97 -58.41
C LEU A 469 -8.47 32.39 -59.83
N SER A 470 -9.12 33.09 -60.76
CA SER A 470 -9.25 32.66 -62.16
C SER A 470 -8.24 33.31 -63.10
N SER A 471 -7.17 33.92 -62.58
CA SER A 471 -6.09 34.49 -63.39
C SER A 471 -4.69 34.18 -62.83
N ILE A 472 -4.35 32.89 -62.73
CA ILE A 472 -2.97 32.35 -62.76
C ILE A 472 -3.00 31.01 -63.50
#